data_AF-A0A1M6VRV4-F1
#
_entry.id   AF-A0A1M6VRV4-F1
#
_cell.length_a   1.000
_cell.length_b   1.000
_cell.length_c   1.000
_cell.angle_alpha   90.00
_cell.angle_beta   90.00
_cell.angle_gamma   90.00
#
_symmetry.space_group_name_H-M   'P 1'
#
loop_
_entity.id
_entity.type
_entity.pdbx_description
1 polymer ?
#
loop_
_entity_poly.entity_id
_entity_poly.type
_entity_poly.pdbx_seq_one_letter_code
_entity_poly.pdbx_strand_id
1 'polypeptide(L)'
;MKNFLKIFLLFLPLLFLTSCFDILDKVNIKADGTGEYTIILNASKSKTRLASISKMETINGKKVPKKAEIEKKINEAATIFKGTPGISNVKTSVDLENYIIKLSCNFKKIENINAGLEKLKTQKILGKMVPTQVYSQNLEKKTLTRNKVNTFKEDYDKMTKADKEVFNDAKYTSIMQFENTVKSQTNNTYVLSPNKKALKLEADILDLILQKKQIQNTILFQ
;
A
#
# COMPACT_ATOMS: atom_id res chain seq x y z
N MET A 1 -11.91 -38.89 -24.18
CA MET A 1 -12.41 -37.82 -23.28
C MET A 1 -12.00 -37.99 -21.81
N LYS A 2 -12.12 -39.17 -21.17
CA LYS A 2 -11.77 -39.38 -19.74
C LYS A 2 -10.33 -39.00 -19.37
N ASN A 3 -9.34 -39.26 -20.22
CA ASN A 3 -7.93 -38.93 -19.95
C ASN A 3 -7.63 -37.43 -20.12
N PHE A 4 -8.29 -36.74 -21.05
CA PHE A 4 -8.18 -35.28 -21.20
C PHE A 4 -8.77 -34.53 -19.99
N LEU A 5 -9.89 -35.01 -19.45
CA LEU A 5 -10.50 -34.43 -18.24
C LEU A 5 -9.59 -34.62 -17.01
N LYS A 6 -8.95 -35.78 -16.86
CA LYS A 6 -7.98 -36.04 -15.79
C LYS A 6 -6.73 -35.16 -15.90
N ILE A 7 -6.20 -34.98 -17.11
CA ILE A 7 -5.06 -34.08 -17.37
C ILE A 7 -5.46 -32.63 -17.08
N PHE A 8 -6.63 -32.18 -17.55
CA PHE A 8 -7.13 -30.84 -17.26
C PHE A 8 -7.29 -30.59 -15.75
N LEU A 9 -7.88 -31.53 -15.00
CA LEU A 9 -7.97 -31.46 -13.53
C LEU A 9 -6.61 -31.49 -12.82
N LEU A 10 -5.60 -32.15 -13.40
CA LEU A 10 -4.23 -32.18 -12.86
C LEU A 10 -3.51 -30.84 -13.06
N PHE A 11 -3.79 -30.13 -14.16
CA PHE A 11 -3.18 -28.83 -14.47
C PHE A 11 -3.99 -27.62 -13.96
N LEU A 12 -5.26 -27.80 -13.61
CA LEU A 12 -6.12 -26.77 -13.02
C LEU A 12 -5.52 -26.07 -11.78
N PRO A 13 -4.80 -26.74 -10.85
CA PRO A 13 -4.18 -26.10 -9.69
C PRO A 13 -3.03 -25.15 -10.06
N LEU A 14 -2.35 -25.39 -11.18
CA LEU A 14 -1.20 -24.58 -11.63
C LEU A 14 -1.64 -23.17 -12.09
N LEU A 15 -2.93 -22.98 -12.38
CA LEU A 15 -3.51 -21.68 -12.72
C LEU A 15 -3.70 -20.76 -11.50
N PHE A 16 -3.63 -21.28 -10.28
CA PHE A 16 -3.84 -20.50 -9.04
C PHE A 16 -2.54 -20.08 -8.34
N LEU A 17 -1.38 -20.27 -8.98
CA LEU A 17 -0.05 -19.96 -8.42
C LEU A 17 0.46 -18.56 -8.78
N THR A 18 -0.42 -17.58 -8.96
CA THR A 18 -0.03 -16.19 -9.23
C THR A 18 0.56 -15.55 -7.96
N SER A 19 1.77 -15.00 -8.03
CA SER A 19 2.25 -14.11 -6.97
C SER A 19 1.55 -12.77 -7.08
N CYS A 20 0.74 -12.44 -6.10
CA CYS A 20 0.14 -11.12 -5.96
C CYS A 20 0.11 -10.70 -4.49
N PHE A 21 0.09 -9.40 -4.27
CA PHE A 21 -0.15 -8.78 -2.98
C PHE A 21 -1.15 -7.65 -3.15
N ASP A 22 -1.92 -7.37 -2.11
CA ASP A 22 -2.84 -6.24 -2.06
C ASP A 22 -2.30 -5.21 -1.06
N ILE A 23 -2.27 -3.94 -1.48
CA ILE A 23 -2.01 -2.80 -0.60
C ILE A 23 -3.34 -2.11 -0.31
N LEU A 24 -3.67 -1.98 0.98
CA LEU A 24 -4.82 -1.19 1.43
C LEU A 24 -4.32 0.02 2.22
N ASP A 25 -4.54 1.20 1.67
CA ASP A 25 -4.15 2.49 2.22
C ASP A 25 -5.42 3.26 2.65
N LYS A 26 -5.54 3.51 3.96
CA LYS A 26 -6.71 4.15 4.56
C LYS A 26 -6.31 5.42 5.29
N VAL A 27 -7.09 6.47 5.07
CA VAL A 27 -6.97 7.75 5.77
C VAL A 27 -8.34 8.15 6.28
N ASN A 28 -8.48 8.37 7.59
CA ASN A 28 -9.67 8.93 8.20
C ASN A 28 -9.33 10.34 8.71
N ILE A 29 -10.05 11.37 8.25
CA ILE A 29 -9.77 12.77 8.58
C ILE A 29 -10.97 13.40 9.28
N LYS A 30 -10.71 14.02 10.44
CA LYS A 30 -11.67 14.80 11.20
C LYS A 30 -11.75 16.24 10.69
N ALA A 31 -12.78 16.96 11.12
CA ALA A 31 -13.00 18.35 10.71
C ALA A 31 -11.83 19.30 11.09
N ASP A 32 -11.12 18.99 12.17
CA ASP A 32 -9.96 19.75 12.66
C ASP A 32 -8.62 19.39 11.99
N GLY A 33 -8.62 18.46 11.02
CA GLY A 33 -7.42 18.00 10.31
C GLY A 33 -6.64 16.89 11.01
N THR A 34 -7.04 16.50 12.22
CA THR A 34 -6.50 15.29 12.88
C THR A 34 -7.11 14.04 12.28
N GLY A 35 -6.52 12.87 12.56
CA GLY A 35 -7.05 11.64 11.98
C GLY A 35 -6.28 10.38 12.28
N GLU A 36 -6.62 9.33 11.54
CA GLU A 36 -5.99 8.02 11.59
C GLU A 36 -5.52 7.58 10.21
N TYR A 37 -4.29 7.08 10.13
CA TYR A 37 -3.72 6.46 8.96
C TYR A 37 -3.58 4.95 9.19
N THR A 38 -3.91 4.14 8.19
CA THR A 38 -3.68 2.70 8.22
C THR A 38 -3.17 2.22 6.87
N ILE A 39 -2.07 1.46 6.89
CA ILE A 39 -1.55 0.76 5.73
C ILE A 39 -1.55 -0.74 6.02
N ILE A 40 -2.03 -1.53 5.07
CA ILE A 40 -2.01 -2.99 5.13
C ILE A 40 -1.36 -3.53 3.87
N LEU A 41 -0.37 -4.39 4.03
CA LEU A 41 0.16 -5.26 3.00
C LEU A 41 -0.39 -6.66 3.23
N ASN A 42 -1.21 -7.13 2.30
CA ASN A 42 -1.82 -8.45 2.35
C ASN A 42 -1.26 -9.31 1.21
N ALA A 43 -0.40 -10.26 1.53
CA ALA A 43 0.15 -11.21 0.57
C ALA A 43 -0.41 -12.63 0.77
N SER A 44 -1.57 -12.77 1.41
CA SER A 44 -2.17 -14.08 1.74
C SER A 44 -2.49 -14.92 0.50
N LYS A 45 -2.83 -14.30 -0.63
CA LYS A 45 -2.99 -14.97 -1.94
C LYS A 45 -1.69 -15.67 -2.40
N SER A 46 -0.54 -15.17 -1.97
CA SER A 46 0.78 -15.73 -2.25
C SER A 46 1.30 -16.67 -1.14
N LYS A 47 0.48 -17.01 -0.14
CA LYS A 47 0.91 -17.74 1.07
C LYS A 47 1.73 -19.00 0.78
N THR A 48 1.24 -19.88 -0.09
CA THR A 48 1.93 -21.14 -0.43
C THR A 48 3.30 -20.89 -1.06
N ARG A 49 3.38 -19.93 -2.00
CA ARG A 49 4.64 -19.56 -2.65
C ARG A 49 5.62 -18.94 -1.65
N LEU A 50 5.16 -18.00 -0.82
CA LEU A 50 5.99 -17.36 0.20
C LEU A 50 6.45 -18.34 1.27
N ALA A 51 5.63 -19.34 1.64
CA ALA A 51 6.02 -20.40 2.55
C ALA A 51 7.16 -21.24 1.98
N SER A 52 7.10 -21.61 0.70
CA SER A 52 8.19 -22.31 0.00
C SER A 52 9.46 -21.44 -0.07
N ILE A 53 9.34 -20.17 -0.44
CA ILE A 53 10.47 -19.24 -0.50
C ILE A 53 11.11 -19.06 0.88
N SER A 54 10.33 -18.96 1.95
CA SER A 54 10.84 -18.75 3.32
C SER A 54 11.76 -19.86 3.83
N LYS A 55 11.67 -21.06 3.25
CA LYS A 55 12.52 -22.22 3.55
C LYS A 55 13.84 -22.20 2.77
N MET A 56 13.93 -21.41 1.70
CA MET A 56 15.14 -21.25 0.90
C MET A 56 16.12 -20.30 1.58
N GLU A 57 17.40 -20.42 1.25
CA GLU A 57 18.41 -19.45 1.66
C GLU A 57 18.45 -18.23 0.74
N THR A 58 18.33 -18.47 -0.57
CA THR A 58 18.36 -17.44 -1.60
C THR A 58 17.28 -17.66 -2.66
N ILE A 59 16.86 -16.57 -3.30
CA ILE A 59 16.00 -16.57 -4.49
C ILE A 59 16.50 -15.48 -5.45
N ASN A 60 16.71 -15.82 -6.73
CA ASN A 60 17.25 -14.90 -7.74
C ASN A 60 18.54 -14.17 -7.27
N GLY A 61 19.43 -14.89 -6.58
CA GLY A 61 20.68 -14.33 -6.04
C GLY A 61 20.53 -13.40 -4.83
N LYS A 62 19.32 -13.24 -4.28
CA LYS A 62 19.03 -12.43 -3.09
C LYS A 62 18.76 -13.33 -1.89
N LYS A 63 19.31 -12.99 -0.72
CA LYS A 63 19.04 -13.71 0.53
C LYS A 63 17.57 -13.57 0.91
N VAL A 64 16.94 -14.69 1.25
CA VAL A 64 15.56 -14.70 1.77
C VAL A 64 15.57 -14.24 3.23
N PRO A 65 14.81 -13.20 3.59
CA PRO A 65 14.79 -12.71 4.96
C PRO A 65 14.14 -13.71 5.91
N LYS A 66 14.69 -13.83 7.12
CA LYS A 66 14.11 -14.67 8.19
C LYS A 66 12.98 -13.91 8.90
N LYS A 67 12.06 -14.65 9.53
CA LYS A 67 10.91 -14.06 10.26
C LYS A 67 11.32 -12.95 11.24
N ALA A 68 12.36 -13.21 12.05
CA ALA A 68 12.90 -12.24 12.99
C ALA A 68 13.45 -10.97 12.32
N GLU A 69 14.03 -11.07 11.11
CA GLU A 69 14.51 -9.90 10.36
C GLU A 69 13.34 -9.04 9.86
N ILE A 70 12.25 -9.69 9.42
CA ILE A 70 11.01 -9.01 9.01
C ILE A 70 10.37 -8.30 10.21
N GLU A 71 10.20 -8.99 11.33
CA GLU A 71 9.66 -8.42 12.57
C GLU A 71 10.49 -7.25 13.07
N LYS A 72 11.83 -7.39 13.05
CA LYS A 72 12.75 -6.31 13.40
C LYS A 72 12.52 -5.07 12.51
N LYS A 73 12.40 -5.24 11.19
CA LYS A 73 12.15 -4.13 10.26
C LYS A 73 10.80 -3.45 10.51
N ILE A 74 9.77 -4.20 10.87
CA ILE A 74 8.45 -3.65 11.21
C ILE A 74 8.51 -2.88 12.54
N ASN A 75 9.22 -3.41 13.53
CA ASN A 75 9.42 -2.74 14.82
C ASN A 75 10.27 -1.47 14.70
N GLU A 76 11.30 -1.48 13.84
CA GLU A 76 12.05 -0.28 13.46
C GLU A 76 11.12 0.78 12.84
N ALA A 77 10.27 0.38 11.88
CA ALA A 77 9.31 1.28 11.26
C ALA A 77 8.34 1.89 12.29
N ALA A 78 7.80 1.07 13.18
CA ALA A 78 6.90 1.50 14.25
C ALA A 78 7.60 2.50 15.19
N THR A 79 8.85 2.25 15.56
CA THR A 79 9.65 3.13 16.43
C THR A 79 9.88 4.48 15.76
N ILE A 80 10.19 4.51 14.47
CA ILE A 80 10.37 5.75 13.71
C ILE A 80 9.07 6.55 13.66
N PHE A 81 7.93 5.89 13.41
CA PHE A 81 6.62 6.54 13.44
C PHE A 81 6.28 7.08 14.84
N LYS A 82 6.56 6.33 15.92
CA LYS A 82 6.36 6.80 17.31
C LYS A 82 7.20 8.04 17.62
N GLY A 83 8.42 8.10 17.11
CA GLY A 83 9.32 9.26 17.25
C GLY A 83 9.07 10.40 16.26
N THR A 84 7.98 10.37 15.48
CA THR A 84 7.64 11.43 14.53
C THR A 84 6.70 12.45 15.16
N PRO A 85 7.09 13.74 15.27
CA PRO A 85 6.23 14.77 15.85
C PRO A 85 4.85 14.82 15.19
N GLY A 86 3.81 14.82 16.01
CA GLY A 86 2.41 14.82 15.56
C GLY A 86 1.85 13.45 15.20
N ILE A 87 2.65 12.37 15.22
CA ILE A 87 2.16 10.98 15.15
C ILE A 87 2.00 10.43 16.57
N SER A 88 0.93 9.68 16.82
CA SER A 88 0.70 8.98 18.09
C SER A 88 -0.05 7.66 17.88
N ASN A 89 -0.26 6.88 18.95
CA ASN A 89 -1.05 5.65 18.92
C ASN A 89 -0.62 4.66 17.80
N VAL A 90 0.70 4.52 17.59
CA VAL A 90 1.24 3.64 16.56
C VAL A 90 1.02 2.18 16.95
N LYS A 91 0.32 1.43 16.09
CA LYS A 91 0.03 0.01 16.26
C LYS A 91 0.53 -0.75 15.05
N THR A 92 1.08 -1.94 15.30
CA THR A 92 1.44 -2.90 14.25
C THR A 92 0.76 -4.23 14.51
N SER A 93 0.48 -4.95 13.44
CA SER A 93 0.04 -6.34 13.48
C SER A 93 0.79 -7.09 12.38
N VAL A 94 1.36 -8.23 12.73
CA VAL A 94 2.20 -9.04 11.85
C VAL A 94 1.69 -10.47 11.95
N ASP A 95 1.11 -10.96 10.86
CA ASP A 95 0.72 -12.35 10.69
C ASP A 95 1.61 -12.95 9.60
N LEU A 96 2.70 -13.60 10.00
CA LEU A 96 3.63 -14.25 9.08
C LEU A 96 3.16 -15.64 8.65
N GLU A 97 2.03 -16.13 9.15
CA GLU A 97 1.41 -17.36 8.66
C GLU A 97 0.53 -17.07 7.45
N ASN A 98 -0.20 -15.95 7.48
CA ASN A 98 -1.03 -15.49 6.37
C ASN A 98 -0.37 -14.37 5.55
N TYR A 99 0.85 -13.94 5.91
CA TYR A 99 1.59 -12.87 5.26
C TYR A 99 0.81 -11.56 5.17
N ILE A 100 0.19 -11.16 6.28
CA ILE A 100 -0.55 -9.91 6.43
C ILE A 100 0.18 -9.02 7.43
N ILE A 101 0.55 -7.82 6.99
CA ILE A 101 1.24 -6.82 7.81
C ILE A 101 0.38 -5.56 7.83
N LYS A 102 0.14 -5.02 9.01
CA LYS A 102 -0.59 -3.77 9.20
C LYS A 102 0.23 -2.81 10.07
N LEU A 103 0.22 -1.54 9.69
CA LEU A 103 0.64 -0.42 10.53
C LEU A 103 -0.50 0.61 10.56
N SER A 104 -0.84 1.10 11.74
CA SER A 104 -1.76 2.23 11.90
C SER A 104 -1.23 3.24 12.91
N CYS A 105 -1.63 4.49 12.77
CA CYS A 105 -1.29 5.55 13.71
C CYS A 105 -2.30 6.70 13.64
N ASN A 106 -2.36 7.47 14.71
CA ASN A 106 -3.06 8.76 14.72
C ASN A 106 -2.09 9.86 14.26
N PHE A 107 -2.62 10.91 13.65
CA PHE A 107 -1.87 12.10 13.28
C PHE A 107 -2.59 13.38 13.72
N LYS A 108 -1.83 14.45 13.97
CA LYS A 108 -2.37 15.80 14.25
C LYS A 108 -2.72 16.59 12.99
N LYS A 109 -1.95 16.38 11.92
CA LYS A 109 -2.22 16.85 10.56
C LYS A 109 -1.70 15.81 9.57
N ILE A 110 -2.33 15.70 8.40
CA ILE A 110 -2.01 14.62 7.46
C ILE A 110 -0.54 14.64 6.99
N GLU A 111 0.10 15.81 6.94
CA GLU A 111 1.52 15.94 6.58
C GLU A 111 2.47 15.30 7.60
N ASN A 112 2.00 14.99 8.83
CA ASN A 112 2.80 14.18 9.75
C ASN A 112 3.11 12.80 9.15
N ILE A 113 2.21 12.25 8.32
CA ILE A 113 2.45 11.00 7.60
C ILE A 113 3.60 11.17 6.60
N ASN A 114 3.66 12.27 5.85
CA ASN A 114 4.76 12.55 4.95
C ASN A 114 6.11 12.58 5.71
N ALA A 115 6.15 13.28 6.84
CA ALA A 115 7.35 13.35 7.68
C ALA A 115 7.78 11.95 8.19
N GLY A 116 6.83 11.09 8.56
CA GLY A 116 7.10 9.71 8.93
C GLY A 116 7.69 8.89 7.78
N LEU A 117 7.09 9.00 6.59
CA LEU A 117 7.57 8.34 5.37
C LEU A 117 8.99 8.81 4.98
N GLU A 118 9.29 10.11 5.08
CA GLU A 118 10.63 10.65 4.84
C GLU A 118 11.67 10.07 5.80
N LYS A 119 11.34 9.98 7.09
CA LYS A 119 12.24 9.38 8.08
C LYS A 119 12.50 7.91 7.79
N LEU A 120 11.46 7.14 7.46
CA LEU A 120 11.61 5.73 7.06
C LEU A 120 12.50 5.57 5.82
N LYS A 121 12.34 6.45 4.83
CA LYS A 121 13.14 6.44 3.61
C LYS A 121 14.61 6.79 3.88
N THR A 122 14.85 7.82 4.69
CA THR A 122 16.20 8.26 5.09
C THR A 122 16.94 7.16 5.88
N GLN A 123 16.22 6.44 6.75
CA GLN A 123 16.75 5.33 7.53
C GLN A 123 16.78 3.99 6.76
N LYS A 124 16.51 4.02 5.43
CA LYS A 124 16.54 2.85 4.55
C LYS A 124 15.61 1.71 4.99
N ILE A 125 14.53 2.05 5.70
CA ILE A 125 13.45 1.11 6.01
C ILE A 125 12.52 0.98 4.80
N LEU A 126 12.24 2.10 4.12
CA LEU A 126 11.51 2.12 2.86
C LEU A 126 12.49 2.19 1.67
N GLY A 127 12.05 1.59 0.55
CA GLY A 127 12.77 1.67 -0.72
C GLY A 127 12.82 3.11 -1.25
N LYS A 128 13.87 3.41 -2.04
CA LYS A 128 14.11 4.76 -2.61
C LYS A 128 12.94 5.26 -3.49
N MET A 129 12.18 4.34 -4.08
CA MET A 129 11.05 4.64 -4.94
C MET A 129 9.80 5.05 -4.15
N VAL A 130 9.70 4.79 -2.85
CA VAL A 130 8.47 5.09 -2.11
C VAL A 130 8.28 6.62 -2.07
N PRO A 131 7.12 7.13 -2.53
CA PRO A 131 6.80 8.55 -2.46
C PRO A 131 6.51 8.93 -1.01
N THR A 132 7.00 10.09 -0.62
CA THR A 132 6.99 10.55 0.77
C THR A 132 6.19 11.84 0.94
N GLN A 133 6.12 12.69 -0.08
CA GLN A 133 5.28 13.89 -0.11
C GLN A 133 3.91 13.59 -0.71
N VAL A 134 3.12 12.75 -0.04
CA VAL A 134 1.88 12.20 -0.59
C VAL A 134 0.66 13.09 -0.31
N TYR A 135 0.63 13.75 0.84
CA TYR A 135 -0.55 14.50 1.30
C TYR A 135 -0.25 15.96 1.63
N SER A 136 -1.25 16.82 1.46
CA SER A 136 -1.28 18.17 2.03
C SER A 136 -2.71 18.59 2.32
N GLN A 137 -2.93 19.42 3.33
CA GLN A 137 -4.24 19.91 3.73
C GLN A 137 -4.18 21.40 4.04
N ASN A 138 -5.24 22.12 3.64
CA ASN A 138 -5.46 23.50 4.04
C ASN A 138 -6.87 23.62 4.62
N LEU A 139 -6.96 23.83 5.94
CA LEU A 139 -8.23 23.89 6.67
C LEU A 139 -9.05 25.14 6.31
N GLU A 140 -8.40 26.30 6.15
CA GLU A 140 -9.06 27.56 5.79
C GLU A 140 -9.71 27.48 4.40
N LYS A 141 -8.98 26.92 3.43
CA LYS A 141 -9.47 26.68 2.07
C LYS A 141 -10.35 25.44 1.97
N LYS A 142 -10.50 24.67 3.05
CA LYS A 142 -11.24 23.40 3.11
C LYS A 142 -10.79 22.39 2.05
N THR A 143 -9.48 22.28 1.84
CA THR A 143 -8.92 21.39 0.82
C THR A 143 -8.02 20.31 1.41
N LEU A 144 -8.12 19.10 0.86
CA LEU A 144 -7.15 18.02 1.01
C LEU A 144 -6.61 17.69 -0.37
N THR A 145 -5.29 17.65 -0.51
CA THR A 145 -4.62 17.23 -1.74
C THR A 145 -3.84 15.96 -1.48
N ARG A 146 -4.06 14.98 -2.36
CA ARG A 146 -3.19 13.86 -2.59
C ARG A 146 -2.33 14.18 -3.80
N ASN A 147 -1.03 14.32 -3.59
CA ASN A 147 -0.10 14.81 -4.60
C ASN A 147 0.10 13.80 -5.72
N LYS A 148 0.52 14.32 -6.88
CA LYS A 148 1.03 13.49 -7.97
C LYS A 148 2.31 12.79 -7.52
N VAL A 149 2.44 11.51 -7.86
CA VAL A 149 3.65 10.72 -7.65
C VAL A 149 4.36 10.50 -8.97
N ASN A 150 5.68 10.43 -8.95
CA ASN A 150 6.49 10.17 -10.13
C ASN A 150 6.19 8.78 -10.71
N THR A 151 6.52 8.59 -11.98
CA THR A 151 6.41 7.27 -12.61
C THR A 151 7.51 6.35 -12.08
N PHE A 152 7.20 5.06 -12.00
CA PHE A 152 8.16 4.02 -11.68
C PHE A 152 8.46 3.13 -12.90
N LYS A 153 8.07 3.59 -14.10
CA LYS A 153 8.18 2.81 -15.34
C LYS A 153 9.62 2.42 -15.64
N GLU A 154 10.57 3.36 -15.55
CA GLU A 154 11.98 3.06 -15.84
C GLU A 154 12.57 2.03 -14.89
N ASP A 155 12.24 2.13 -13.60
CA ASP A 155 12.69 1.17 -12.59
C ASP A 155 12.05 -0.20 -12.80
N TYR A 156 10.75 -0.22 -13.12
CA TYR A 156 10.04 -1.43 -13.50
C TYR A 156 10.66 -2.08 -14.73
N ASP A 157 10.96 -1.31 -15.78
CA ASP A 157 11.50 -1.83 -17.04
C ASP A 157 12.85 -2.53 -16.85
N LYS A 158 13.68 -2.02 -15.93
CA LYS A 158 15.00 -2.59 -15.55
C LYS A 158 14.89 -3.90 -14.75
N MET A 159 13.71 -4.26 -14.24
CA MET A 159 13.54 -5.49 -13.46
C MET A 159 13.64 -6.74 -14.33
N THR A 160 14.11 -7.83 -13.73
CA THR A 160 14.05 -9.16 -14.36
C THR A 160 12.60 -9.59 -14.57
N LYS A 161 12.36 -10.52 -15.49
CA LYS A 161 11.03 -11.09 -15.71
C LYS A 161 10.41 -11.65 -14.41
N ALA A 162 11.21 -12.38 -13.63
CA ALA A 162 10.76 -12.96 -12.36
C ALA A 162 10.38 -11.90 -11.31
N ASP A 163 11.10 -10.76 -11.26
CA ASP A 163 10.77 -9.67 -10.35
C ASP A 163 9.51 -8.91 -10.83
N LYS A 164 9.30 -8.77 -12.15
CA LYS A 164 8.08 -8.16 -12.72
C LYS A 164 6.81 -8.97 -12.41
N GLU A 165 6.91 -10.30 -12.37
CA GLU A 165 5.77 -11.20 -12.09
C GLU A 165 5.15 -10.98 -10.71
N VAL A 166 5.88 -10.38 -9.75
CA VAL A 166 5.35 -10.06 -8.41
C VAL A 166 4.22 -9.02 -8.46
N PHE A 167 4.18 -8.21 -9.51
CA PHE A 167 3.15 -7.19 -9.70
C PHE A 167 1.94 -7.68 -10.50
N ASN A 168 1.99 -8.90 -11.04
CA ASN A 168 0.85 -9.48 -11.73
C ASN A 168 -0.31 -9.65 -10.75
N ASP A 169 -1.48 -9.16 -11.11
CA ASP A 169 -2.70 -9.18 -10.29
C ASP A 169 -2.58 -8.48 -8.92
N ALA A 170 -1.48 -7.76 -8.65
CA ALA A 170 -1.28 -7.03 -7.41
C ALA A 170 -2.18 -5.79 -7.42
N LYS A 171 -2.97 -5.63 -6.36
CA LYS A 171 -3.99 -4.55 -6.28
C LYS A 171 -3.58 -3.48 -5.28
N TYR A 172 -4.00 -2.26 -5.58
CA TYR A 172 -3.93 -1.13 -4.68
C TYR A 172 -5.34 -0.59 -4.45
N THR A 173 -5.72 -0.47 -3.18
CA THR A 173 -6.98 0.13 -2.75
C THR A 173 -6.69 1.31 -1.83
N SER A 174 -7.18 2.49 -2.20
CA SER A 174 -7.17 3.66 -1.32
C SER A 174 -8.58 3.96 -0.83
N ILE A 175 -8.73 4.16 0.47
CA ILE A 175 -9.99 4.60 1.08
C ILE A 175 -9.71 5.84 1.92
N MET A 176 -10.32 6.95 1.56
CA MET A 176 -10.26 8.17 2.36
C MET A 176 -11.65 8.44 2.94
N GLN A 177 -11.78 8.52 4.26
CA GLN A 177 -13.03 8.85 4.95
C GLN A 177 -12.89 10.18 5.66
N PHE A 178 -13.98 10.94 5.69
CA PHE A 178 -13.99 12.32 6.13
C PHE A 178 -15.17 12.58 7.06
N GLU A 179 -14.96 13.41 8.07
CA GLU A 179 -16.05 13.94 8.89
C GLU A 179 -16.89 14.97 8.11
N ASN A 180 -16.20 15.85 7.37
CA ASN A 180 -16.80 16.83 6.47
C ASN A 180 -17.25 16.17 5.16
N THR A 181 -18.34 16.68 4.57
CA THR A 181 -18.83 16.24 3.27
C THR A 181 -17.96 16.80 2.14
N VAL A 182 -17.74 15.98 1.11
CA VAL A 182 -17.04 16.37 -0.12
C VAL A 182 -17.97 17.21 -0.98
N LYS A 183 -17.53 18.43 -1.32
CA LYS A 183 -18.17 19.32 -2.28
C LYS A 183 -17.79 18.94 -3.72
N SER A 184 -16.50 18.70 -3.96
CA SER A 184 -15.97 18.33 -5.28
C SER A 184 -14.61 17.66 -5.17
N GLN A 185 -14.21 16.94 -6.22
CA GLN A 185 -12.89 16.35 -6.37
C GLN A 185 -12.35 16.56 -7.79
N THR A 186 -11.03 16.54 -7.98
CA THR A 186 -10.43 16.69 -9.32
C THR A 186 -10.26 15.37 -10.06
N ASN A 187 -10.17 14.24 -9.34
CA ASN A 187 -9.97 12.93 -9.95
C ASN A 187 -11.21 12.04 -9.86
N ASN A 188 -11.90 11.90 -10.99
CA ASN A 188 -13.13 11.12 -11.12
C ASN A 188 -12.92 9.59 -11.12
N THR A 189 -11.67 9.11 -11.08
CA THR A 189 -11.40 7.67 -10.88
C THR A 189 -11.70 7.22 -9.45
N TYR A 190 -11.75 8.16 -8.50
CA TYR A 190 -12.23 7.89 -7.15
C TYR A 190 -13.76 7.85 -7.16
N VAL A 191 -14.31 6.78 -6.60
CA VAL A 191 -15.75 6.62 -6.38
C VAL A 191 -16.12 7.31 -5.07
N LEU A 192 -17.02 8.29 -5.14
CA LEU A 192 -17.60 8.99 -3.99
C LEU A 192 -18.77 8.21 -3.41
N SER A 193 -18.77 8.05 -2.08
CA SER A 193 -19.87 7.40 -1.37
C SER A 193 -21.16 8.23 -1.44
N PRO A 194 -22.35 7.60 -1.35
CA PRO A 194 -23.63 8.33 -1.41
C PRO A 194 -23.78 9.46 -0.37
N ASN A 195 -23.24 9.26 0.84
CA ASN A 195 -23.25 10.27 1.91
C ASN A 195 -22.15 11.36 1.74
N LYS A 196 -21.36 11.30 0.66
CA LYS A 196 -20.25 12.21 0.35
C LYS A 196 -19.15 12.29 1.41
N LYS A 197 -19.00 11.27 2.26
CA LYS A 197 -18.00 11.23 3.34
C LYS A 197 -16.89 10.21 3.12
N ALA A 198 -16.84 9.55 1.97
CA ALA A 198 -15.74 8.64 1.65
C ALA A 198 -15.44 8.60 0.15
N LEU A 199 -14.16 8.45 -0.18
CA LEU A 199 -13.65 8.24 -1.52
C LEU A 199 -12.91 6.89 -1.59
N LYS A 200 -13.17 6.10 -2.63
CA LYS A 200 -12.47 4.83 -2.89
C LYS A 200 -11.82 4.84 -4.26
N LEU A 201 -10.54 4.47 -4.34
CA LEU A 201 -9.85 4.15 -5.59
C LEU A 201 -9.38 2.70 -5.54
N GLU A 202 -9.61 1.96 -6.63
CA GLU A 202 -9.08 0.62 -6.85
C GLU A 202 -8.31 0.59 -8.17
N ALA A 203 -7.09 0.07 -8.12
CA ALA A 203 -6.22 -0.03 -9.28
C ALA A 203 -5.36 -1.29 -9.24
N ASP A 204 -5.01 -1.80 -10.41
CA ASP A 204 -3.84 -2.65 -10.54
C ASP A 204 -2.59 -1.85 -10.22
N ILE A 205 -1.66 -2.42 -9.45
CA ILE A 205 -0.40 -1.74 -9.12
C ILE A 205 0.38 -1.42 -10.40
N LEU A 206 0.30 -2.28 -11.42
CA LEU A 206 0.89 -2.01 -12.73
C LEU A 206 0.31 -0.75 -13.40
N ASP A 207 -0.99 -0.47 -13.25
CA ASP A 207 -1.58 0.75 -13.79
C ASP A 207 -1.01 2.00 -13.10
N LEU A 208 -0.66 1.90 -11.82
CA LEU A 208 -0.04 2.99 -11.06
C LEU A 208 1.43 3.18 -11.45
N ILE A 209 2.20 2.08 -11.54
CA ILE A 209 3.61 2.08 -11.95
C ILE A 209 3.77 2.71 -13.34
N LEU A 210 2.91 2.30 -14.28
CA LEU A 210 2.91 2.74 -15.67
C LEU A 210 2.12 4.04 -15.88
N GLN A 211 1.59 4.66 -14.82
CA GLN A 211 0.76 5.87 -14.85
C GLN A 211 -0.49 5.82 -15.75
N LYS A 212 -1.01 4.63 -16.04
CA LYS A 212 -2.34 4.45 -16.67
C LYS A 212 -3.46 4.92 -15.75
N LYS A 213 -3.25 4.80 -14.44
CA LYS A 213 -4.09 5.38 -13.37
C LYS A 213 -3.23 6.19 -12.43
N GLN A 214 -3.81 7.24 -11.85
CA GLN A 214 -3.10 8.14 -10.92
C GLN A 214 -3.87 8.28 -9.62
N ILE A 215 -3.13 8.31 -8.51
CA ILE A 215 -3.70 8.51 -7.18
C ILE A 215 -3.96 10.00 -6.87
N GLN A 216 -3.41 10.92 -7.67
CA GLN A 216 -3.53 12.36 -7.45
C GLN A 216 -5.00 12.75 -7.33
N ASN A 217 -5.35 13.56 -6.33
CA ASN A 217 -6.69 14.09 -6.19
C ASN A 217 -6.63 15.37 -5.33
N THR A 218 -7.43 16.37 -5.67
CA THR A 218 -7.69 17.53 -4.81
C THR A 218 -9.16 17.50 -4.46
N ILE A 219 -9.44 17.46 -3.16
CA ILE A 219 -10.76 17.31 -2.58
C ILE A 219 -11.09 18.63 -1.89
N LEU A 220 -12.24 19.20 -2.23
CA LEU A 220 -12.81 20.38 -1.60
C LEU A 220 -13.96 19.93 -0.70
N PHE A 221 -13.96 20.35 0.56
CA PHE A 221 -15.03 20.07 1.52
C PHE A 221 -16.06 21.22 1.56
N GLN A 222 -17.26 20.94 2.08
CA GLN A 222 -18.31 21.95 2.29
C GLN A 222 -17.96 22.97 3.39
#